data_AF-A0A7I0ITM2-F1
#
_entry.id   AF-A0A7I0ITM2-F1
#
_cell.length_a   1.000
_cell.length_b   1.000
_cell.length_c   1.000
_cell.angle_alpha   90.00
_cell.angle_beta   90.00
_cell.angle_gamma   90.00
#
_symmetry.space_group_name_H-M   'P 1'
#
loop_
_entity.id
_entity.type
_entity.pdbx_description
1 polymer ?
#
loop_
_entity_poly.entity_id
_entity_poly.type
_entity_poly.pdbx_seq_one_letter_code
_entity_poly.pdbx_strand_id
1 'polypeptide(L)'
;MKKILKTALVGLLSFGLLSNCFGKFGVTKAIYSFNGNIQIGTGKVAGFFRSLFMIIPLSIAYYVGGIMDVLIFNLIEFWTDRNPIAMAEYDFDGKLVKEYTENGQTITLTYTEWGKVLRMDAPTAKGVESVYFLKDKPEKAYRLINGKYVEIQQVSGPILPPMSVKHI
;
A
#
# COMPACT_ATOMS: atom_id res chain seq x y z
N MET A 1 -18.93 13.48 -33.31
CA MET A 1 -19.06 12.91 -31.94
C MET A 1 -18.49 11.50 -31.80
N LYS A 2 -18.92 10.48 -32.58
CA LYS A 2 -18.41 9.09 -32.45
C LYS A 2 -16.89 8.93 -32.61
N LYS A 3 -16.24 9.73 -33.48
CA LYS A 3 -14.77 9.70 -33.63
C LYS A 3 -14.07 10.23 -32.38
N ILE A 4 -14.51 11.36 -31.84
CA ILE A 4 -13.97 11.99 -30.61
C ILE A 4 -14.16 11.05 -29.40
N LEU A 5 -15.31 10.37 -29.30
CA LEU A 5 -15.57 9.39 -28.23
C LEU A 5 -14.64 8.16 -28.33
N LYS A 6 -14.35 7.69 -29.54
CA LYS A 6 -13.40 6.59 -29.76
C LYS A 6 -11.98 7.01 -29.39
N THR A 7 -11.54 8.21 -29.76
CA THR A 7 -10.20 8.72 -29.40
C THR A 7 -10.06 8.93 -27.89
N ALA A 8 -11.09 9.46 -27.22
CA ALA A 8 -11.12 9.62 -25.77
C ALA A 8 -11.08 8.28 -25.04
N LEU A 9 -11.81 7.27 -25.53
CA LEU A 9 -11.82 5.93 -24.95
C LEU A 9 -10.47 5.21 -25.11
N VAL A 10 -9.82 5.35 -26.27
CA VAL A 10 -8.47 4.81 -26.50
C VAL A 10 -7.44 5.52 -25.63
N GLY A 11 -7.54 6.84 -25.44
CA GLY A 11 -6.71 7.59 -24.51
C GLY A 11 -6.88 7.10 -23.07
N LEU A 12 -8.12 6.95 -22.60
CA LEU A 12 -8.42 6.52 -21.24
C LEU A 12 -7.93 5.10 -20.94
N LEU A 13 -8.09 4.17 -21.89
CA LEU A 13 -7.56 2.81 -21.79
C LEU A 13 -6.04 2.77 -21.80
N SER A 14 -5.39 3.63 -22.59
CA SER A 14 -3.92 3.73 -22.63
C SER A 14 -3.34 4.27 -21.31
N PHE A 15 -4.02 5.23 -20.68
CA PHE A 15 -3.68 5.71 -19.33
C PHE A 15 -3.92 4.64 -18.26
N GLY A 16 -4.96 3.81 -18.41
CA GLY A 16 -5.23 2.68 -17.53
C GLY A 16 -4.13 1.61 -17.56
N LEU A 17 -3.53 1.34 -18.72
CA LEU A 17 -2.41 0.40 -18.85
C LEU A 17 -1.10 0.93 -18.27
N LEU A 18 -0.95 2.25 -18.20
CA LEU A 18 0.17 2.91 -17.51
C LEU A 18 -0.01 2.95 -15.98
N SER A 19 -1.11 2.44 -15.41
CA SER A 19 -1.33 2.44 -13.96
C SER A 19 -0.26 1.68 -13.17
N ASN A 20 0.36 0.65 -13.77
CA ASN A 20 1.55 -0.03 -13.21
C ASN A 20 2.88 0.74 -13.44
N CYS A 21 2.88 1.77 -14.30
CA CYS A 21 4.01 2.67 -14.55
C CYS A 21 3.90 4.00 -13.78
N PHE A 22 2.75 4.34 -13.22
CA PHE A 22 2.61 5.49 -12.32
C PHE A 22 3.28 5.11 -10.99
N GLY A 23 4.45 5.70 -10.71
CA GLY A 23 5.16 5.46 -9.45
C GLY A 23 4.32 5.81 -8.22
N LYS A 24 4.76 5.39 -7.04
CA LYS A 24 3.86 5.32 -5.86
C LYS A 24 3.52 6.67 -5.22
N PHE A 25 4.11 7.78 -5.69
CA PHE A 25 3.96 9.13 -5.14
C PHE A 25 4.22 9.17 -3.62
N GLY A 26 5.41 8.73 -3.23
CA GLY A 26 5.77 8.55 -1.82
C GLY A 26 5.75 9.86 -1.03
N VAL A 27 6.29 10.94 -1.59
CA VAL A 27 6.35 12.24 -0.89
C VAL A 27 4.96 12.83 -0.74
N THR A 28 4.16 12.78 -1.79
CA THR A 28 2.79 13.29 -1.78
C THR A 28 1.93 12.57 -0.74
N LYS A 29 2.06 11.24 -0.62
CA LYS A 29 1.37 10.46 0.42
C LYS A 29 1.87 10.79 1.82
N ALA A 30 3.16 11.01 2.02
CA ALA A 30 3.71 11.42 3.31
C ALA A 30 3.15 12.79 3.75
N ILE A 31 3.09 13.76 2.84
CA ILE A 31 2.49 15.08 3.10
C ILE A 31 0.99 14.93 3.38
N TYR A 32 0.30 14.05 2.65
CA TYR A 32 -1.12 13.76 2.90
C TYR A 32 -1.37 13.17 4.28
N SER A 33 -0.58 12.17 4.68
CA SER A 33 -0.66 11.58 6.01
C SER A 33 -0.35 12.60 7.10
N PHE A 34 0.66 13.44 6.90
CA PHE A 34 1.00 14.52 7.84
C PHE A 34 -0.18 15.48 8.00
N ASN A 35 -0.78 15.94 6.89
CA ASN A 35 -1.95 16.81 6.92
C ASN A 35 -3.16 16.17 7.65
N GLY A 36 -3.41 14.88 7.42
CA GLY A 36 -4.52 14.14 8.06
C GLY A 36 -4.37 13.97 9.58
N ASN A 37 -3.13 13.94 10.09
CA ASN A 37 -2.86 13.79 11.52
C ASN A 37 -3.05 15.08 12.34
N ILE A 38 -3.25 16.23 11.68
CA ILE A 38 -3.29 17.48 12.42
C ILE A 38 -4.71 17.81 12.86
N GLN A 39 -4.94 17.66 14.15
CA GLN A 39 -6.19 17.98 14.82
C GLN A 39 -6.14 19.42 15.33
N ILE A 40 -6.95 20.31 14.73
CA ILE A 40 -7.14 21.69 15.21
C ILE A 40 -8.63 21.89 15.50
N GLY A 41 -8.92 22.54 16.62
CA GLY A 41 -10.27 22.81 17.12
C GLY A 41 -11.14 23.62 16.15
N THR A 42 -12.45 23.62 16.42
CA THR A 42 -13.47 24.27 15.59
C THR A 42 -13.67 25.73 16.00
N GLY A 43 -13.66 26.67 15.04
CA GLY A 43 -13.92 28.09 15.29
C GLY A 43 -13.43 29.03 14.18
N LYS A 44 -13.96 30.26 14.10
CA LYS A 44 -13.58 31.24 13.05
C LYS A 44 -12.11 31.70 13.18
N VAL A 45 -11.65 31.93 14.40
CA VAL A 45 -10.24 32.28 14.69
C VAL A 45 -9.32 31.10 14.39
N ALA A 46 -9.69 29.91 14.87
CA ALA A 46 -8.98 28.66 14.56
C ALA A 46 -8.91 28.38 13.04
N GLY A 47 -9.99 28.67 12.29
CA GLY A 47 -10.04 28.54 10.83
C GLY A 47 -9.14 29.52 10.08
N PHE A 48 -8.98 30.75 10.58
CA PHE A 48 -8.02 31.72 10.03
C PHE A 48 -6.57 31.26 10.24
N PHE A 49 -6.21 30.88 11.47
CA PHE A 49 -4.87 30.35 11.77
C PHE A 49 -4.61 29.03 11.01
N ARG A 50 -5.61 28.15 10.85
CA ARG A 50 -5.53 26.96 9.98
C ARG A 50 -5.24 27.33 8.52
N SER A 51 -5.89 28.36 7.98
CA SER A 51 -5.65 28.73 6.58
C SER A 51 -4.25 29.31 6.38
N LEU A 52 -3.80 30.16 7.30
CA LEU A 52 -2.51 30.85 7.20
C LEU A 52 -1.30 29.94 7.50
N PHE A 53 -1.38 29.13 8.56
CA PHE A 53 -0.25 28.31 9.02
C PHE A 53 -0.27 26.87 8.51
N MET A 54 -1.39 26.42 7.93
CA MET A 54 -1.50 25.06 7.37
C MET A 54 -1.74 25.04 5.89
N ILE A 55 -2.80 25.68 5.40
CA ILE A 55 -3.18 25.53 3.99
C ILE A 55 -2.07 26.10 3.09
N ILE A 56 -1.51 27.26 3.41
CA ILE A 56 -0.45 27.88 2.58
C ILE A 56 0.82 27.02 2.57
N PRO A 57 1.46 26.65 3.70
CA PRO A 57 2.67 25.83 3.68
C PRO A 57 2.44 24.43 3.10
N LEU A 58 1.30 23.80 3.42
CA LEU A 58 0.96 22.48 2.89
C LEU A 58 0.73 22.53 1.38
N SER A 59 0.09 23.57 0.85
CA SER A 59 -0.11 23.71 -0.60
C SER A 59 1.23 23.77 -1.36
N ILE A 60 2.21 24.48 -0.81
CA ILE A 60 3.57 24.54 -1.36
C ILE A 60 4.24 23.17 -1.27
N ALA A 61 4.11 22.49 -0.11
CA ALA A 61 4.65 21.15 0.07
C ALA A 61 4.05 20.15 -0.93
N TYR A 62 2.72 20.13 -1.13
CA TYR A 62 2.07 19.27 -2.12
C TYR A 62 2.53 19.55 -3.54
N TYR A 63 2.71 20.84 -3.90
CA TYR A 63 3.18 21.21 -5.23
C TYR A 63 4.61 20.72 -5.48
N VAL A 64 5.52 21.03 -4.56
CA VAL A 64 6.93 20.63 -4.67
C VAL A 64 7.08 19.11 -4.57
N GLY A 65 6.41 18.49 -3.60
CA GLY A 65 6.41 17.04 -3.40
C GLY A 65 5.86 16.28 -4.60
N GLY A 66 4.76 16.78 -5.18
CA GLY A 66 4.19 16.20 -6.41
C GLY A 66 5.14 16.29 -7.59
N ILE A 67 5.82 17.42 -7.79
CA ILE A 67 6.83 17.57 -8.85
C ILE A 67 8.03 16.63 -8.61
N MET A 68 8.52 16.53 -7.38
CA MET A 68 9.63 15.64 -7.05
C MET A 68 9.26 14.16 -7.23
N ASP A 69 8.04 13.77 -6.87
CA ASP A 69 7.55 12.41 -7.13
C ASP A 69 7.54 12.12 -8.63
N VAL A 70 6.98 13.01 -9.46
CA VAL A 70 6.91 12.82 -10.92
C VAL A 70 8.30 12.76 -11.56
N LEU A 71 9.20 13.67 -11.21
CA LEU A 71 10.47 13.82 -11.92
C LEU A 71 11.60 12.95 -11.37
N ILE A 72 11.60 12.66 -10.08
CA ILE A 72 12.75 12.05 -9.38
C ILE A 72 12.35 10.69 -8.80
N PHE A 73 11.43 10.66 -7.84
CA PHE A 73 11.24 9.44 -7.04
C PHE A 73 10.51 8.33 -7.79
N ASN A 74 9.48 8.67 -8.57
CA ASN A 74 8.81 7.70 -9.44
C ASN A 74 9.74 7.20 -10.56
N LEU A 75 10.68 8.03 -11.02
CA LEU A 75 11.69 7.63 -12.01
C LEU A 75 12.71 6.67 -11.40
N ILE A 76 13.22 6.96 -10.20
CA ILE A 76 14.14 6.06 -9.49
C ILE A 76 13.44 4.73 -9.18
N GLU A 77 12.19 4.77 -8.71
CA GLU A 77 11.39 3.56 -8.44
C GLU A 77 11.22 2.72 -9.70
N PHE A 78 10.98 3.35 -10.86
CA PHE A 78 10.85 2.66 -12.14
C PHE A 78 12.11 1.88 -12.54
N TRP A 79 13.30 2.47 -12.37
CA TRP A 79 14.56 1.82 -12.77
C TRP A 79 15.12 0.84 -11.75
N THR A 80 14.80 1.01 -10.47
CA THR A 80 15.42 0.22 -9.38
C THR A 80 14.46 -0.77 -8.74
N ASP A 81 13.17 -0.72 -9.07
CA ASP A 81 12.08 -1.46 -8.40
C ASP A 81 12.05 -1.22 -6.86
N ARG A 82 12.71 -0.16 -6.39
CA ARG A 82 12.80 0.23 -4.98
C ARG A 82 12.33 1.67 -4.82
N ASN A 83 11.37 1.90 -3.93
CA ASN A 83 10.90 3.23 -3.64
C ASN A 83 11.85 3.90 -2.61
N PRO A 84 12.59 4.96 -2.99
CA PRO A 84 13.55 5.62 -2.09
C PRO A 84 12.87 6.40 -0.95
N ILE A 85 11.59 6.72 -1.08
CA ILE A 85 10.76 7.40 -0.08
C ILE A 85 9.99 6.39 0.79
N ALA A 86 10.11 5.07 0.53
CA ALA A 86 9.40 4.03 1.28
C ALA A 86 9.79 3.94 2.75
N MET A 87 10.80 4.67 3.23
CA MET A 87 11.09 4.81 4.67
C MET A 87 9.89 5.34 5.48
N ALA A 88 8.88 5.93 4.84
CA ALA A 88 7.63 6.31 5.53
C ALA A 88 6.72 5.10 5.86
N GLU A 89 6.88 3.96 5.17
CA GLU A 89 6.06 2.77 5.38
C GLU A 89 6.88 1.55 5.86
N TYR A 90 8.16 1.47 5.50
CA TYR A 90 9.05 0.37 5.85
C TYR A 90 10.17 0.85 6.77
N ASP A 91 10.61 -0.02 7.68
CA ASP A 91 11.82 0.18 8.47
C ASP A 91 13.08 0.22 7.58
N PHE A 92 14.24 0.61 8.12
CA PHE A 92 15.51 0.69 7.40
C PHE A 92 15.89 -0.62 6.70
N ASP A 93 15.48 -1.76 7.27
CA ASP A 93 15.69 -3.10 6.69
C ASP A 93 14.66 -3.47 5.60
N GLY A 94 13.77 -2.55 5.22
CA GLY A 94 12.74 -2.79 4.22
C GLY A 94 11.61 -3.70 4.72
N LYS A 95 11.33 -3.67 6.03
CA LYS A 95 10.29 -4.46 6.70
C LYS A 95 9.11 -3.58 7.11
N LEU A 96 7.88 -4.03 6.83
CA LEU A 96 6.63 -3.38 7.25
C LEU A 96 5.74 -4.42 7.91
N VAL A 97 5.26 -4.16 9.12
CA VAL A 97 4.36 -5.06 9.85
C VAL A 97 3.02 -4.35 10.02
N LYS A 98 1.93 -5.02 9.64
CA LYS A 98 0.55 -4.55 9.82
C LYS A 98 -0.25 -5.61 10.55
N GLU A 99 -0.87 -5.22 11.65
CA GLU A 99 -1.72 -6.10 12.45
C GLU A 99 -3.18 -5.72 12.23
N TYR A 100 -4.01 -6.72 11.96
CA TYR A 100 -5.45 -6.57 11.80
C TYR A 100 -6.13 -7.46 12.84
N THR A 101 -6.86 -6.84 13.76
CA THR A 101 -7.62 -7.57 14.78
C THR A 101 -9.10 -7.48 14.44
N GLU A 102 -9.71 -8.63 14.16
CA GLU A 102 -11.14 -8.74 13.90
C GLU A 102 -11.71 -9.92 14.69
N ASN A 103 -12.80 -9.69 15.44
CA ASN A 103 -13.46 -10.70 16.28
C ASN A 103 -12.52 -11.45 17.27
N GLY A 104 -11.50 -10.76 17.80
CA GLY A 104 -10.53 -11.35 18.74
C GLY A 104 -9.46 -12.23 18.09
N GLN A 105 -9.44 -12.32 16.76
CA GLN A 105 -8.38 -12.95 15.99
C GLN A 105 -7.46 -11.87 15.41
N THR A 106 -6.17 -11.91 15.74
CA THR A 106 -5.17 -10.99 15.19
C THR A 106 -4.42 -11.66 14.06
N ILE A 107 -4.58 -11.12 12.85
CA ILE A 107 -3.82 -11.50 11.66
C ILE A 107 -2.66 -10.53 11.51
N THR A 108 -1.44 -11.04 11.37
CA THR A 108 -0.25 -10.21 11.16
C THR A 108 0.23 -10.36 9.72
N LEU A 109 0.32 -9.24 9.01
CA LEU A 109 0.89 -9.13 7.67
C LEU A 109 2.27 -8.49 7.78
N THR A 110 3.31 -9.27 7.48
CA THR A 110 4.70 -8.81 7.47
C THR A 110 5.20 -8.76 6.03
N TYR A 111 5.43 -7.57 5.52
CA TYR A 111 6.10 -7.33 4.23
C TYR A 111 7.60 -7.22 4.47
N THR A 112 8.40 -7.99 3.73
CA THR A 112 9.87 -7.95 3.75
C THR A 112 10.43 -7.70 2.36
N GLU A 113 11.71 -7.36 2.29
CA GLU A 113 12.40 -7.04 1.04
C GLU A 113 11.67 -5.95 0.24
N TRP A 114 11.23 -4.89 0.93
CA TRP A 114 10.52 -3.76 0.29
C TRP A 114 9.21 -4.17 -0.38
N GLY A 115 8.52 -5.17 0.19
CA GLY A 115 7.23 -5.65 -0.27
C GLY A 115 7.30 -6.73 -1.35
N LYS A 116 8.47 -7.34 -1.59
CA LYS A 116 8.60 -8.49 -2.49
C LYS A 116 8.08 -9.78 -1.88
N VAL A 117 8.15 -9.90 -0.56
CA VAL A 117 7.66 -11.06 0.19
C VAL A 117 6.63 -10.59 1.20
N LEU A 118 5.45 -11.19 1.16
CA LEU A 118 4.40 -11.02 2.15
C LEU A 118 4.27 -12.29 2.98
N ARG A 119 4.53 -12.19 4.28
CA ARG A 119 4.24 -13.23 5.26
C ARG A 119 2.93 -12.89 5.96
N MET A 120 1.97 -13.80 5.91
CA MET A 120 0.70 -13.73 6.63
C MET A 120 0.73 -14.75 7.77
N ASP A 121 0.58 -14.27 9.00
CA ASP A 121 0.44 -15.09 10.19
C ASP A 121 -1.02 -15.07 10.62
N ALA A 122 -1.69 -16.23 10.54
CA ALA A 122 -3.09 -16.39 10.91
C ALA A 122 -3.23 -17.33 12.13
N PRO A 123 -4.02 -16.95 13.15
CA PRO A 123 -4.29 -17.81 14.30
C PRO A 123 -5.26 -18.92 13.91
N THR A 124 -4.82 -20.17 14.08
CA THR A 124 -5.60 -21.40 13.85
C THR A 124 -5.76 -22.15 15.17
N ALA A 125 -6.74 -23.06 15.26
CA ALA A 125 -7.01 -23.87 16.46
C ALA A 125 -5.81 -24.70 16.98
N LYS A 126 -4.76 -24.87 16.17
CA LYS A 126 -3.51 -25.60 16.48
C LYS A 126 -2.29 -24.68 16.72
N GLY A 127 -2.44 -23.35 16.66
CA GLY A 127 -1.35 -22.38 16.76
C GLY A 127 -1.37 -21.37 15.62
N VAL A 128 -0.24 -20.70 15.37
CA VAL A 128 -0.11 -19.71 14.29
C VAL A 128 0.39 -20.42 13.02
N GLU A 129 -0.35 -20.30 11.92
CA GLU A 129 0.12 -20.74 10.60
C GLU A 129 0.64 -19.54 9.81
N SER A 130 1.88 -19.65 9.33
CA SER A 130 2.54 -18.66 8.46
C SER A 130 2.47 -19.09 7.00
N VAL A 131 1.92 -18.22 6.15
CA VAL A 131 1.86 -18.37 4.69
C VAL A 131 2.63 -17.25 4.03
N TYR A 132 3.41 -17.57 3.01
CA TYR A 132 4.24 -16.62 2.26
C TYR A 132 3.70 -16.43 0.85
N PHE A 133 3.66 -15.19 0.39
CA PHE A 133 3.28 -14.81 -0.96
C PHE A 133 4.44 -14.02 -1.59
N LEU A 134 4.83 -14.39 -2.80
CA LEU A 134 5.93 -13.77 -3.54
C LEU A 134 5.36 -12.84 -4.61
N LYS A 135 5.87 -11.61 -4.70
CA LYS A 135 5.42 -10.62 -5.69
C LYS A 135 5.54 -11.12 -7.14
N ASP A 136 6.55 -11.93 -7.43
CA ASP A 136 6.79 -12.49 -8.76
C ASP A 136 5.74 -13.54 -9.18
N LYS A 137 5.07 -14.16 -8.20
CA LYS A 137 4.05 -15.21 -8.39
C LYS A 137 2.90 -15.01 -7.40
N PRO A 138 2.11 -13.92 -7.56
CA PRO A 138 1.10 -13.53 -6.59
C PRO A 138 -0.04 -14.56 -6.44
N GLU A 139 -0.24 -15.41 -7.45
CA GLU A 139 -1.25 -16.48 -7.44
C GLU A 139 -0.85 -17.71 -6.61
N LYS A 140 0.40 -17.77 -6.13
CA LYS A 140 0.93 -18.92 -5.41
C LYS A 140 1.19 -18.60 -3.94
N ALA A 141 0.81 -19.55 -3.09
CA ALA A 141 1.11 -19.54 -1.67
C ALA A 141 2.26 -20.50 -1.37
N TYR A 142 3.14 -20.11 -0.46
CA TYR A 142 4.33 -20.87 -0.09
C TYR A 142 4.38 -21.07 1.43
N ARG A 143 4.95 -22.18 1.88
CA ARG A 143 5.43 -22.37 3.25
C ARG A 143 6.95 -22.36 3.25
N LEU A 144 7.53 -21.76 4.30
CA LEU A 144 8.96 -21.82 4.52
C LEU A 144 9.30 -23.12 5.26
N ILE A 145 9.94 -24.07 4.59
CA ILE A 145 10.39 -25.34 5.18
C ILE A 145 11.90 -25.42 4.98
N ASN A 146 12.68 -25.52 6.07
CA ASN A 146 14.15 -25.56 6.04
C ASN A 146 14.77 -24.40 5.22
N GLY A 147 14.21 -23.20 5.32
CA GLY A 147 14.69 -22.01 4.61
C GLY A 147 14.39 -21.97 3.11
N LYS A 148 13.62 -22.92 2.57
CA LYS A 148 13.15 -22.91 1.18
C LYS A 148 11.65 -22.65 1.12
N TYR A 149 11.23 -21.87 0.12
CA TYR A 149 9.82 -21.67 -0.20
C TYR A 149 9.28 -22.91 -0.92
N VAL A 150 8.40 -23.64 -0.25
CA VAL A 150 7.70 -24.82 -0.80
C VAL A 150 6.28 -24.41 -1.15
N GLU A 151 5.88 -24.59 -2.41
CA GLU A 151 4.55 -24.26 -2.89
C GLU A 151 3.49 -25.10 -2.17
N ILE A 152 2.46 -24.42 -1.64
CA ILE A 152 1.30 -25.09 -1.08
C ILE A 152 0.42 -25.50 -2.25
N GLN A 153 0.51 -26.76 -2.67
CA GLN A 153 -0.48 -27.30 -3.61
C GLN A 153 -1.83 -27.35 -2.90
N GLN A 154 -2.83 -26.66 -3.45
CA GLN A 154 -4.18 -26.61 -2.90
C GLN A 154 -4.86 -27.98 -3.09
N VAL A 155 -4.66 -28.88 -2.13
CA VAL A 155 -5.46 -30.12 -2.04
C VAL A 155 -6.76 -29.74 -1.34
N SER A 156 -7.76 -29.38 -2.14
CA SER A 156 -9.15 -28.99 -1.80
C SER A 156 -9.42 -28.54 -0.35
N GLY A 157 -9.57 -27.23 -0.15
CA GLY A 157 -10.08 -26.63 1.08
C GLY A 157 -9.90 -25.11 1.06
N PRO A 158 -10.72 -24.34 1.79
CA PRO A 158 -10.51 -22.90 1.91
C PRO A 158 -9.18 -22.65 2.64
N ILE A 159 -8.35 -21.77 2.08
CA ILE A 159 -7.02 -21.38 2.59
C ILE A 159 -7.12 -20.75 3.99
N LEU A 160 -8.32 -20.29 4.33
CA LEU A 160 -8.70 -19.69 5.60
C LEU A 160 -9.88 -20.49 6.18
N PRO A 161 -10.03 -20.60 7.51
CA PRO A 161 -11.30 -21.06 8.06
C PRO A 161 -12.42 -20.17 7.50
N PRO A 162 -13.61 -20.72 7.17
CA PRO A 162 -14.72 -19.90 6.74
C PRO A 162 -14.94 -18.83 7.80
N MET A 163 -14.72 -17.57 7.41
CA MET A 163 -15.09 -16.42 8.23
C MET A 163 -16.58 -16.61 8.48
N SER A 164 -16.96 -16.88 9.73
CA SER A 164 -18.35 -17.11 10.09
C SER A 164 -19.08 -15.79 9.89
N VAL A 165 -19.61 -15.59 8.69
CA VAL A 165 -20.50 -14.48 8.37
C VAL A 165 -21.80 -14.76 9.12
N LYS A 166 -21.85 -14.31 10.37
CA LYS A 166 -23.12 -14.19 11.08
C LYS A 166 -23.82 -12.99 10.45
N HIS A 167 -24.68 -13.25 9.47
CA HIS A 167 -25.72 -12.29 9.10
C HIS A 167 -26.63 -12.09 10.31
N ILE A 168 -26.61 -10.89 10.88
CA ILE A 168 -27.70 -10.32 11.68
C ILE A 168 -27.94 -8.92 11.12
#